data_AF-A0A7V2APL0-F1
#
_entry.id   AF-A0A7V2APL0-F1
#
_cell.length_a   1.000
_cell.length_b   1.000
_cell.length_c   1.000
_cell.angle_alpha   90.00
_cell.angle_beta   90.00
_cell.angle_gamma   90.00
#
_symmetry.space_group_name_H-M   'P 1'
#
loop_
_entity.id
_entity.type
_entity.pdbx_description
1 polymer ?
#
loop_
_entity_poly.entity_id
_entity_poly.type
_entity_poly.pdbx_seq_one_letter_code
_entity_poly.pdbx_strand_id
1 'polypeptide(L)'
;MNNSSQIMKNIIRNIEKVIIGKRNSIELALVSLVCNGHVLIEDVPGVGKTSLVSSLAKSINASFKRIQFTPDIMPSDITGFSVFNQKTGEFEYRAGAIMSQIILADEINRTSPKTQASLLEVMEENQVTVDGATYKVPKPFMVLATQNPIEYIGTYPLPEAQLDRFFMKISLGYPNKGEESLILSNFHVSSPLEALSPVADSSEIITIQNEVKNVHVDRSINAYIVDIVNETRKHHDIKLGSSPRGSLSLFRAAQAWAFYSGRNYVLPDDIKKMVIPILSHRLILKQEAKLRGITAAEILDSILNNINVPMVDYDVAK
;
A
#
# COMPACT_ATOMS: atom_id res chain seq x y z
N MET A 1 18.10 12.74 -11.00
CA MET A 1 16.89 12.81 -10.14
C MET A 1 15.72 13.58 -10.77
N ASN A 2 15.94 14.65 -11.56
CA ASN A 2 14.83 15.49 -12.03
C ASN A 2 13.79 14.78 -12.91
N ASN A 3 14.15 13.78 -13.72
CA ASN A 3 13.18 13.13 -14.60
C ASN A 3 12.24 12.18 -13.84
N SER A 4 12.78 11.24 -13.07
CA SER A 4 12.03 10.24 -12.31
C SER A 4 11.08 10.82 -11.26
N SER A 5 11.51 11.83 -10.52
CA SER A 5 10.63 12.56 -9.57
C SER A 5 9.50 13.28 -10.31
N GLN A 6 9.77 13.80 -11.52
CA GLN A 6 8.75 14.43 -12.35
C GLN A 6 7.75 13.41 -12.91
N ILE A 7 8.19 12.21 -13.28
CA ILE A 7 7.30 11.10 -13.66
C ILE A 7 6.32 10.79 -12.53
N MET A 8 6.80 10.67 -11.28
CA MET A 8 5.93 10.46 -10.11
C MET A 8 4.87 11.56 -9.96
N LYS A 9 5.29 12.83 -10.09
CA LYS A 9 4.36 13.98 -10.03
C LYS A 9 3.33 13.95 -11.16
N ASN A 10 3.73 13.53 -12.37
CA ASN A 10 2.83 13.40 -13.51
C ASN A 10 1.81 12.28 -13.29
N ILE A 11 2.21 11.15 -12.72
CA ILE A 11 1.30 10.04 -12.35
C ILE A 11 0.23 10.55 -11.37
N ILE A 12 0.62 11.25 -10.31
CA ILE A 12 -0.33 11.81 -9.34
C ILE A 12 -1.32 12.77 -10.01
N ARG A 13 -0.83 13.72 -10.82
CA ARG A 13 -1.68 14.65 -11.57
C ARG A 13 -2.62 13.95 -12.54
N ASN A 14 -2.19 12.83 -13.12
CA ASN A 14 -3.03 12.05 -14.02
C ASN A 14 -4.17 11.36 -13.26
N ILE A 15 -3.87 10.79 -12.09
CA ILE A 15 -4.87 10.17 -11.21
C ILE A 15 -5.86 11.21 -10.67
N GLU A 16 -5.39 12.43 -10.34
CA GLU A 16 -6.23 13.55 -9.87
C GLU A 16 -7.31 13.99 -10.88
N LYS A 17 -7.17 13.64 -12.16
CA LYS A 17 -8.24 13.86 -13.16
C LYS A 17 -9.47 12.98 -12.90
N VAL A 18 -9.29 11.85 -12.25
CA VAL A 18 -10.34 10.86 -11.94
C VAL A 18 -10.73 10.93 -10.45
N ILE A 19 -9.75 11.11 -9.57
CA ILE A 19 -9.93 11.11 -8.12
C ILE A 19 -9.79 12.53 -7.57
N ILE A 20 -10.90 13.10 -7.11
CA ILE A 20 -10.97 14.48 -6.63
C ILE A 20 -10.72 14.53 -5.12
N GLY A 21 -9.89 15.46 -4.67
CA GLY A 21 -9.68 15.74 -3.24
C GLY A 21 -8.85 14.73 -2.44
N LYS A 22 -8.42 13.62 -3.05
CA LYS A 22 -7.70 12.55 -2.35
C LYS A 22 -6.19 12.51 -2.62
N ARG A 23 -5.56 13.68 -2.83
CA ARG A 23 -4.14 13.79 -3.18
C ARG A 23 -3.23 12.98 -2.25
N ASN A 24 -3.42 13.12 -0.93
CA ASN A 24 -2.62 12.40 0.05
C ASN A 24 -2.71 10.87 -0.12
N SER A 25 -3.90 10.32 -0.37
CA SER A 25 -4.08 8.88 -0.59
C SER A 25 -3.43 8.41 -1.89
N ILE A 26 -3.46 9.24 -2.94
CA ILE A 26 -2.78 8.97 -4.22
C ILE A 26 -1.26 8.97 -4.02
N GLU A 27 -0.71 9.98 -3.32
CA GLU A 27 0.71 10.09 -3.01
C GLU A 27 1.20 8.88 -2.20
N LEU A 28 0.46 8.47 -1.17
CA LEU A 28 0.78 7.30 -0.36
C LEU A 28 0.74 6.00 -1.18
N ALA A 29 -0.26 5.82 -2.05
CA ALA A 29 -0.33 4.65 -2.92
C ALA A 29 0.88 4.59 -3.88
N LEU A 30 1.29 5.72 -4.46
CA LEU A 30 2.46 5.79 -5.33
C LEU A 30 3.76 5.55 -4.55
N VAL A 31 3.90 6.09 -3.34
CA VAL A 31 5.03 5.84 -2.44
C VAL A 31 5.15 4.35 -2.12
N SER A 32 4.02 3.68 -1.87
CA SER A 32 4.01 2.23 -1.65
C SER A 32 4.45 1.48 -2.91
N LEU A 33 3.96 1.85 -4.10
CA LEU A 33 4.35 1.23 -5.37
C LEU A 33 5.86 1.31 -5.61
N VAL A 34 6.47 2.49 -5.41
CA VAL A 34 7.93 2.67 -5.61
C VAL A 34 8.77 2.03 -4.49
N CYS A 35 8.15 1.64 -3.39
CA CYS A 35 8.75 0.84 -2.32
C CYS A 35 8.61 -0.68 -2.53
N ASN A 36 7.95 -1.15 -3.60
CA ASN A 36 7.50 -2.55 -3.75
C ASN A 36 6.58 -2.99 -2.58
N GLY A 37 5.77 -2.07 -2.08
CA GLY A 37 4.88 -2.29 -0.94
C GLY A 37 3.43 -2.52 -1.34
N HIS A 38 2.74 -3.36 -0.58
CA HIS A 38 1.30 -3.57 -0.68
C HIS A 38 0.54 -2.64 0.28
N VAL A 39 -0.68 -2.25 -0.10
CA VAL A 39 -1.48 -1.27 0.64
C VAL A 39 -2.75 -1.92 1.18
N LEU A 40 -3.03 -1.66 2.46
CA LEU A 40 -4.33 -1.94 3.05
C LEU A 40 -5.19 -0.67 3.02
N ILE A 41 -6.37 -0.75 2.43
CA ILE A 41 -7.35 0.34 2.34
C ILE A 41 -8.51 0.04 3.28
N GLU A 42 -8.48 0.67 4.46
CA GLU A 42 -9.54 0.57 5.44
C GLU A 42 -10.48 1.77 5.27
N ASP A 43 -11.69 1.51 4.77
CA ASP A 43 -12.65 2.60 4.50
C ASP A 43 -14.05 2.07 4.26
N VAL A 44 -15.01 2.99 4.28
CA VAL A 44 -16.40 2.75 3.92
C VAL A 44 -16.58 2.48 2.41
N PRO A 45 -17.66 1.80 2.01
CA PRO A 45 -17.98 1.58 0.59
C PRO A 45 -18.20 2.90 -0.17
N GLY A 46 -17.97 2.88 -1.48
CA GLY A 46 -18.33 3.99 -2.38
C GLY A 46 -17.33 5.16 -2.46
N VAL A 47 -16.23 5.15 -1.71
CA VAL A 47 -15.24 6.26 -1.69
C VAL A 47 -14.24 6.29 -2.86
N GLY A 48 -14.50 5.54 -3.94
CA GLY A 48 -13.65 5.56 -5.14
C GLY A 48 -12.38 4.69 -5.09
N LYS A 49 -12.32 3.67 -4.23
CA LYS A 49 -11.19 2.72 -4.12
C LYS A 49 -10.85 2.07 -5.49
N THR A 50 -11.87 1.57 -6.18
CA THR A 50 -11.70 0.97 -7.52
C THR A 50 -11.14 1.98 -8.52
N SER A 51 -11.68 3.20 -8.51
CA SER A 51 -11.21 4.28 -9.38
C SER A 51 -9.76 4.66 -9.10
N LEU A 52 -9.33 4.68 -7.83
CA LEU A 52 -7.93 4.95 -7.45
C LEU A 52 -6.99 3.88 -8.01
N VAL A 53 -7.32 2.60 -7.82
CA VAL A 53 -6.46 1.51 -8.26
C VAL A 53 -6.41 1.41 -9.79
N SER A 54 -7.56 1.49 -10.45
CA SER A 54 -7.62 1.44 -11.92
C SER A 54 -6.93 2.64 -12.56
N SER A 55 -7.05 3.85 -12.00
CA SER A 55 -6.35 5.03 -12.51
C SER A 55 -4.85 4.97 -12.28
N LEU A 56 -4.38 4.40 -11.16
CA LEU A 56 -2.96 4.13 -10.94
C LEU A 56 -2.42 3.18 -12.00
N ALA A 57 -3.08 2.03 -12.22
CA ALA A 57 -2.64 1.04 -13.21
C ALA A 57 -2.61 1.61 -14.64
N LYS A 58 -3.67 2.33 -15.04
CA LYS A 58 -3.71 3.01 -16.35
C LYS A 58 -2.63 4.07 -16.49
N SER A 59 -2.35 4.84 -15.44
CA SER A 59 -1.34 5.93 -15.50
C SER A 59 0.08 5.42 -15.72
N ILE A 60 0.36 4.17 -15.35
CA ILE A 60 1.69 3.54 -15.48
C ILE A 60 1.73 2.43 -16.55
N ASN A 61 0.70 2.36 -17.40
CA ASN A 61 0.56 1.33 -18.43
C ASN A 61 0.76 -0.11 -17.87
N ALA A 62 0.15 -0.39 -16.72
CA ALA A 62 0.24 -1.69 -16.06
C ALA A 62 -1.07 -2.48 -16.19
N SER A 63 -0.96 -3.80 -16.23
CA SER A 63 -2.11 -4.69 -16.18
C SER A 63 -2.84 -4.53 -14.83
N PHE A 64 -4.17 -4.58 -14.88
CA PHE A 64 -5.04 -4.45 -13.72
C PHE A 64 -5.97 -5.65 -13.60
N LYS A 65 -6.10 -6.20 -12.39
CA LYS A 65 -7.12 -7.18 -12.05
C LYS A 65 -7.82 -6.81 -10.75
N ARG A 66 -9.14 -6.92 -10.72
CA ARG A 66 -9.94 -6.87 -9.50
C ARG A 66 -10.31 -8.29 -9.09
N ILE A 67 -10.07 -8.61 -7.83
CA ILE A 67 -10.47 -9.86 -7.19
C ILE A 67 -11.46 -9.47 -6.10
N GLN A 68 -12.71 -9.87 -6.25
CA GLN A 68 -13.71 -9.72 -5.21
C GLN A 68 -13.61 -10.94 -4.29
N PHE A 69 -13.28 -10.72 -3.02
CA PHE A 69 -13.25 -11.81 -2.06
C PHE A 69 -14.67 -12.08 -1.56
N THR A 70 -15.11 -13.30 -1.85
CA THR A 70 -16.39 -13.86 -1.40
C THR A 70 -16.13 -15.14 -0.59
N PRO A 71 -17.12 -15.64 0.16
CA PRO A 71 -16.93 -16.86 0.96
C PRO A 71 -16.57 -18.11 0.13
N ASP A 72 -16.93 -18.12 -1.16
CA ASP A 72 -16.74 -19.23 -2.11
C ASP A 72 -15.43 -19.18 -2.90
N ILE A 73 -14.68 -18.06 -2.87
CA ILE A 73 -13.41 -17.97 -3.59
C ILE A 73 -12.36 -18.93 -3.02
N MET A 74 -11.72 -19.69 -3.91
CA MET A 74 -10.73 -20.70 -3.54
C MET A 74 -9.29 -20.17 -3.72
N PRO A 75 -8.30 -20.75 -3.02
CA PRO A 75 -6.90 -20.43 -3.24
C PRO A 75 -6.45 -20.57 -4.71
N SER A 76 -7.00 -21.54 -5.45
CA SER A 76 -6.72 -21.77 -6.87
C SER A 76 -7.24 -20.67 -7.78
N ASP A 77 -8.27 -19.92 -7.39
CA ASP A 77 -8.74 -18.76 -8.18
C ASP A 77 -7.73 -17.61 -8.12
N ILE A 78 -6.96 -17.54 -7.02
CA ILE A 78 -5.93 -16.54 -6.80
C ILE A 78 -4.61 -16.98 -7.44
N THR A 79 -4.14 -18.18 -7.07
CA THR A 79 -2.82 -18.72 -7.44
C THR A 79 -2.82 -19.42 -8.80
N GLY A 80 -3.97 -19.90 -9.26
CA GLY A 80 -4.09 -20.71 -10.46
C GLY A 80 -4.04 -22.21 -10.15
N PHE A 81 -4.09 -23.02 -11.20
CA PHE A 81 -4.14 -24.47 -11.10
C PHE A 81 -3.55 -25.10 -12.37
N SER A 82 -3.14 -26.37 -12.28
CA SER A 82 -2.70 -27.12 -13.45
C SER A 82 -3.85 -27.91 -14.06
N VAL A 83 -3.97 -27.89 -15.38
CA VAL A 83 -4.95 -28.66 -16.14
C VAL A 83 -4.22 -29.65 -17.02
N PHE A 84 -4.63 -30.92 -16.98
CA PHE A 84 -4.09 -31.92 -17.89
C PHE A 84 -4.58 -31.66 -19.32
N ASN A 85 -3.67 -31.36 -20.23
CA ASN A 85 -3.97 -31.15 -21.64
C ASN A 85 -3.88 -32.49 -22.38
N GLN A 86 -5.05 -33.05 -22.71
CA GLN A 86 -5.15 -34.36 -23.37
C GLN A 86 -4.47 -34.41 -24.76
N LYS A 87 -4.26 -33.27 -25.42
CA LYS A 87 -3.60 -33.23 -26.73
C LYS A 87 -2.08 -33.37 -26.63
N THR A 88 -1.48 -32.80 -25.58
CA THR A 88 -0.03 -32.82 -25.37
C THR A 88 0.40 -33.91 -24.38
N GLY A 89 -0.53 -34.40 -23.55
CA GLY A 89 -0.21 -35.34 -22.47
C GLY A 89 0.49 -34.67 -21.28
N GLU A 90 0.48 -33.34 -21.22
CA GLU A 90 1.20 -32.55 -20.22
C GLU A 90 0.24 -31.74 -19.33
N PHE A 91 0.69 -31.40 -18.13
CA PHE A 91 -0.02 -30.46 -17.25
C PHE A 91 0.31 -29.02 -17.65
N GLU A 92 -0.71 -28.25 -18.04
CA GLU A 92 -0.60 -26.84 -18.42
C GLU A 92 -1.08 -25.95 -17.27
N TYR A 93 -0.24 -25.00 -16.84
CA TYR A 93 -0.62 -24.04 -15.82
C TYR A 93 -1.62 -23.02 -16.34
N ARG A 94 -2.76 -22.92 -15.65
CA ARG A 94 -3.75 -21.85 -15.82
C ARG A 94 -3.53 -20.81 -14.75
N ALA A 95 -3.04 -19.65 -15.19
CA ALA A 95 -2.76 -18.50 -14.34
C ALA A 95 -3.99 -18.06 -13.52
N GLY A 96 -3.79 -17.91 -12.22
CA GLY A 96 -4.80 -17.35 -11.33
C GLY A 96 -4.91 -15.83 -11.47
N ALA A 97 -5.89 -15.24 -10.77
CA ALA A 97 -6.17 -13.81 -10.86
C ALA A 97 -5.01 -12.92 -10.35
N ILE A 98 -4.06 -13.48 -9.58
CA ILE A 98 -2.91 -12.74 -9.06
C ILE A 98 -1.84 -12.43 -10.12
N MET A 99 -1.89 -13.07 -11.29
CA MET A 99 -0.93 -12.87 -12.39
C MET A 99 -1.19 -11.57 -13.16
N SER A 100 -1.10 -10.44 -12.47
CA SER A 100 -1.21 -9.09 -13.01
C SER A 100 -0.36 -8.13 -12.15
N GLN A 101 0.10 -7.03 -12.75
CA GLN A 101 0.96 -6.04 -12.10
C GLN A 101 0.26 -5.31 -10.95
N ILE A 102 -0.96 -4.81 -11.17
CA ILE A 102 -1.76 -4.13 -10.14
C ILE A 102 -3.01 -4.95 -9.83
N ILE A 103 -3.22 -5.23 -8.55
CA ILE A 103 -4.33 -6.02 -8.03
C ILE A 103 -5.15 -5.20 -7.05
N LEU A 104 -6.47 -5.12 -7.25
CA LEU A 104 -7.42 -4.73 -6.22
C LEU A 104 -8.01 -5.99 -5.59
N ALA A 105 -7.67 -6.26 -4.34
CA ALA A 105 -8.21 -7.36 -3.55
C ALA A 105 -9.33 -6.82 -2.65
N ASP A 106 -10.57 -6.86 -3.13
CA ASP A 106 -11.70 -6.21 -2.46
C ASP A 106 -12.29 -7.13 -1.38
N GLU A 107 -12.52 -6.60 -0.18
CA GLU A 107 -13.15 -7.26 0.96
C GLU A 107 -12.44 -8.55 1.40
N ILE A 108 -11.12 -8.49 1.55
CA ILE A 108 -10.29 -9.66 1.88
C ILE A 108 -10.72 -10.37 3.17
N ASN A 109 -11.42 -9.68 4.06
CA ASN A 109 -11.98 -10.24 5.28
C ASN A 109 -13.26 -11.07 5.06
N ARG A 110 -13.78 -11.23 3.84
CA ARG A 110 -14.99 -12.03 3.54
C ARG A 110 -14.72 -13.46 3.07
N THR A 111 -13.46 -13.91 3.06
CA THR A 111 -13.08 -15.27 2.65
C THR A 111 -12.42 -16.05 3.77
N SER A 112 -12.25 -17.37 3.58
CA SER A 112 -11.56 -18.25 4.51
C SER A 112 -10.09 -17.83 4.76
N PRO A 113 -9.55 -18.08 5.98
CA PRO A 113 -8.14 -17.82 6.28
C PRO A 113 -7.15 -18.49 5.31
N LYS A 114 -7.52 -19.65 4.74
CA LYS A 114 -6.69 -20.36 3.75
C LYS A 114 -6.57 -19.57 2.44
N THR A 115 -7.68 -19.00 1.98
CA THR A 115 -7.69 -18.18 0.76
C THR A 115 -6.97 -16.85 1.00
N GLN A 116 -7.14 -16.22 2.16
CA GLN A 116 -6.35 -15.05 2.58
C GLN A 116 -4.85 -15.35 2.56
N ALA A 117 -4.44 -16.47 3.16
CA ALA A 117 -3.04 -16.89 3.22
C ALA A 117 -2.43 -17.04 1.81
N SER A 118 -3.17 -17.58 0.85
CA SER A 118 -2.69 -17.74 -0.53
C SER A 118 -2.37 -16.41 -1.21
N LEU A 119 -3.15 -15.34 -0.97
CA LEU A 119 -2.83 -14.00 -1.47
C LEU A 119 -1.58 -13.43 -0.77
N LEU A 120 -1.51 -13.56 0.55
CA LEU A 120 -0.45 -12.99 1.38
C LEU A 120 0.90 -13.67 1.17
N GLU A 121 0.91 -14.95 0.85
CA GLU A 121 2.11 -15.69 0.46
C GLU A 121 2.69 -15.11 -0.83
N VAL A 122 1.86 -14.87 -1.84
CA VAL A 122 2.30 -14.27 -3.11
C VAL A 122 2.81 -12.83 -2.91
N MET A 123 2.20 -12.07 -2.00
CA MET A 123 2.68 -10.74 -1.61
C MET A 123 4.10 -10.77 -1.02
N GLU A 124 4.40 -11.77 -0.18
CA GLU A 124 5.72 -11.88 0.44
C GLU A 124 6.76 -12.44 -0.55
N GLU A 125 6.40 -13.50 -1.28
CA GLU A 125 7.34 -14.27 -2.11
C GLU A 125 7.47 -13.74 -3.55
N ASN A 126 6.54 -12.89 -4.01
CA ASN A 126 6.48 -12.38 -5.39
C ASN A 126 6.50 -13.49 -6.45
N GLN A 127 5.90 -14.63 -6.13
CA GLN A 127 5.78 -15.79 -7.00
C GLN A 127 4.63 -16.68 -6.51
N VAL A 128 4.19 -17.58 -7.37
CA VAL A 128 3.19 -18.60 -7.06
C VAL A 128 3.81 -19.97 -7.31
N THR A 129 3.54 -20.93 -6.42
CA THR A 129 3.91 -22.33 -6.64
C THR A 129 2.66 -23.18 -6.80
N VAL A 130 2.53 -23.87 -7.93
CA VAL A 130 1.43 -24.79 -8.24
C VAL A 130 2.03 -26.11 -8.69
N ASP A 131 1.64 -27.21 -8.03
CA ASP A 131 2.11 -28.57 -8.33
C ASP A 131 3.64 -28.72 -8.43
N GLY A 132 4.37 -28.01 -7.57
CA GLY A 132 5.83 -28.03 -7.52
C GLY A 132 6.54 -27.15 -8.55
N ALA A 133 5.80 -26.50 -9.45
CA ALA A 133 6.33 -25.52 -10.40
C ALA A 133 6.11 -24.09 -9.89
N THR A 134 7.13 -23.24 -10.00
CA THR A 134 7.09 -21.85 -9.52
C THR A 134 7.00 -20.86 -10.68
N TYR A 135 6.06 -19.92 -10.58
CA TYR A 135 5.75 -18.90 -11.57
C TYR A 135 5.92 -17.51 -10.94
N LYS A 136 6.77 -16.66 -11.52
CA LYS A 136 6.97 -15.28 -11.04
C LYS A 136 5.80 -14.39 -11.41
N VAL A 137 5.38 -13.53 -10.48
CA VAL A 137 4.37 -12.51 -10.79
C VAL A 137 4.96 -11.42 -11.70
N PRO A 138 4.13 -10.80 -12.57
CA PRO A 138 4.54 -9.66 -13.39
C PRO A 138 5.07 -8.49 -12.54
N LYS A 139 6.06 -7.74 -13.04
CA LYS A 139 6.64 -6.58 -12.35
C LYS A 139 6.26 -5.25 -13.03
N PRO A 140 6.06 -4.14 -12.29
CA PRO A 140 5.97 -4.08 -10.83
C PRO A 140 4.73 -4.83 -10.33
N PHE A 141 4.78 -5.33 -9.09
CA PHE A 141 3.68 -6.06 -8.48
C PHE A 141 3.18 -5.31 -7.25
N MET A 142 1.89 -5.01 -7.21
CA MET A 142 1.27 -4.32 -6.09
C MET A 142 -0.15 -4.84 -5.87
N VAL A 143 -0.45 -5.10 -4.60
CA VAL A 143 -1.79 -5.47 -4.13
C VAL A 143 -2.29 -4.32 -3.28
N LEU A 144 -3.47 -3.80 -3.63
CA LEU A 144 -4.24 -2.91 -2.79
C LEU A 144 -5.44 -3.69 -2.29
N ALA A 145 -5.40 -4.08 -1.02
CA ALA A 145 -6.46 -4.84 -0.40
C ALA A 145 -7.42 -3.94 0.36
N THR A 146 -8.72 -4.24 0.34
CA THR A 146 -9.71 -3.48 1.11
C THR A 146 -10.29 -4.33 2.24
N GLN A 147 -10.61 -3.68 3.35
CA GLN A 147 -11.33 -4.30 4.46
C GLN A 147 -12.54 -3.47 4.86
N ASN A 148 -13.65 -4.17 5.07
CA ASN A 148 -14.91 -3.76 5.69
C ASN A 148 -14.83 -3.64 7.23
N PRO A 149 -14.59 -2.50 7.92
CA PRO A 149 -14.50 -2.51 9.38
C PRO A 149 -15.84 -2.72 10.10
N ILE A 150 -16.98 -2.55 9.42
CA ILE A 150 -18.33 -2.53 10.04
C ILE A 150 -19.01 -3.92 10.00
N GLU A 151 -18.62 -4.80 9.08
CA GLU A 151 -19.26 -6.11 8.90
C GLU A 151 -18.67 -7.16 9.86
N TYR A 152 -19.35 -7.41 10.97
CA TYR A 152 -18.95 -8.42 11.97
C TYR A 152 -19.47 -9.84 11.67
N ILE A 153 -20.51 -9.98 10.85
CA ILE A 153 -21.14 -11.28 10.57
C ILE A 153 -20.57 -11.84 9.26
N GLY A 154 -19.96 -13.02 9.34
CA GLY A 154 -19.42 -13.71 8.16
C GLY A 154 -18.07 -13.18 7.67
N THR A 155 -17.33 -12.45 8.51
CA THR A 155 -15.98 -11.98 8.20
C THR A 155 -14.92 -12.68 9.05
N TYR A 156 -13.75 -12.86 8.44
CA TYR A 156 -12.54 -13.40 9.05
C TYR A 156 -11.51 -12.27 9.11
N PRO A 157 -11.30 -11.64 10.27
CA PRO A 157 -10.32 -10.57 10.40
C PRO A 157 -8.91 -11.11 10.13
N LEU A 158 -8.07 -10.30 9.51
CA LEU A 158 -6.67 -10.67 9.34
C LEU A 158 -5.97 -10.70 10.71
N PRO A 159 -5.27 -11.81 11.04
CA PRO A 159 -4.34 -11.84 12.15
C PRO A 159 -3.26 -10.76 12.02
N GLU A 160 -2.67 -10.35 13.13
CA GLU A 160 -1.74 -9.22 13.15
C GLU A 160 -0.45 -9.52 12.38
N ALA A 161 0.00 -10.78 12.41
CA ALA A 161 1.10 -11.26 11.57
C ALA A 161 0.82 -11.14 10.06
N GLN A 162 -0.45 -11.12 9.66
CA GLN A 162 -0.86 -10.92 8.26
C GLN A 162 -0.95 -9.44 7.93
N LEU A 163 -1.46 -8.61 8.85
CA LEU A 163 -1.46 -7.15 8.71
C LEU A 163 -0.05 -6.58 8.53
N ASP A 164 0.96 -7.12 9.24
CA ASP A 164 2.35 -6.65 9.13
C ASP A 164 2.97 -6.82 7.74
N ARG A 165 2.38 -7.67 6.87
CA ARG A 165 2.79 -7.84 5.46
C ARG A 165 2.38 -6.68 4.56
N PHE A 166 1.39 -5.90 4.97
CA PHE A 166 1.07 -4.66 4.27
C PHE A 166 2.10 -3.60 4.61
N PHE A 167 2.66 -2.96 3.58
CA PHE A 167 3.67 -1.92 3.73
C PHE A 167 3.09 -0.72 4.48
N MET A 168 1.88 -0.31 4.07
CA MET A 168 1.14 0.80 4.68
C MET A 168 -0.37 0.54 4.72
N LYS A 169 -1.04 1.27 5.61
CA LYS A 169 -2.48 1.41 5.66
C LYS A 169 -2.90 2.83 5.27
N ILE A 170 -3.89 2.95 4.39
CA ILE A 170 -4.45 4.23 3.95
C ILE A 170 -5.97 4.26 4.11
N SER A 171 -6.50 5.48 4.17
CA SER A 171 -7.93 5.78 4.10
C SER A 171 -8.13 6.91 3.08
N LEU A 172 -9.24 6.87 2.34
CA LEU A 172 -9.69 7.90 1.41
C LEU A 172 -10.70 8.83 2.10
N GLY A 173 -11.63 8.28 2.88
CA GLY A 173 -12.75 8.96 3.51
C GLY A 173 -13.75 9.52 2.51
N TYR A 174 -14.90 10.01 3.01
CA TYR A 174 -15.87 10.71 2.16
C TYR A 174 -15.29 12.01 1.58
N PRO A 175 -15.66 12.37 0.35
CA PRO A 175 -15.34 13.70 -0.19
C PRO A 175 -16.05 14.78 0.65
N ASN A 176 -15.46 15.97 0.72
CA ASN A 176 -16.18 17.13 1.25
C ASN A 176 -17.22 17.63 0.24
N LYS A 177 -18.13 18.51 0.66
CA LYS A 177 -19.22 19.04 -0.19
C LYS A 177 -18.74 19.61 -1.53
N GLY A 178 -17.60 20.31 -1.54
CA GLY A 178 -17.04 20.88 -2.76
C GLY A 178 -16.47 19.82 -3.69
N GLU A 179 -15.74 18.85 -3.14
CA GLU A 179 -15.22 17.69 -3.88
C GLU A 179 -16.36 16.85 -4.46
N GLU A 180 -17.42 16.60 -3.70
CA GLU A 180 -18.58 15.83 -4.14
C GLU A 180 -19.33 16.54 -5.27
N SER A 181 -19.49 17.86 -5.20
CA SER A 181 -20.06 18.66 -6.29
C SER A 181 -19.22 18.58 -7.58
N LEU A 182 -17.88 18.56 -7.46
CA LEU A 182 -16.98 18.40 -8.60
C LEU A 182 -17.07 16.98 -9.19
N ILE A 183 -17.20 15.96 -8.34
CA ILE A 183 -17.44 14.58 -8.78
C ILE A 183 -18.70 14.53 -9.63
N LEU A 184 -19.82 15.05 -9.14
CA LEU A 184 -21.07 15.09 -9.91
C LEU A 184 -20.91 15.80 -11.26
N SER A 185 -20.20 16.93 -11.27
CA SER A 185 -19.94 17.72 -12.48
C SER A 185 -19.12 16.95 -13.53
N ASN A 186 -18.11 16.20 -13.10
CA ASN A 186 -17.19 15.49 -14.00
C ASN A 186 -17.75 14.18 -14.58
N PHE A 187 -18.76 13.58 -13.95
CA PHE A 187 -19.37 12.33 -14.41
C PHE A 187 -20.58 12.53 -15.35
N HIS A 188 -20.91 13.76 -15.74
CA HIS A 188 -22.10 14.06 -16.55
C HIS A 188 -22.05 13.58 -18.01
N VAL A 189 -20.88 13.33 -18.60
CA VAL A 189 -20.76 13.04 -20.05
C VAL A 189 -20.13 11.66 -20.34
N SER A 190 -19.05 11.31 -19.65
CA SER A 190 -18.34 10.02 -19.80
C SER A 190 -17.46 9.76 -18.57
N SER A 191 -17.14 8.51 -18.26
CA SER A 191 -16.23 8.20 -17.14
C SER A 191 -14.84 8.78 -17.38
N PRO A 192 -14.31 9.68 -16.53
CA PRO A 192 -12.95 10.23 -16.68
C PRO A 192 -11.86 9.15 -16.73
N LEU A 193 -12.14 7.98 -16.16
CA LEU A 193 -11.25 6.83 -16.18
C LEU A 193 -11.08 6.24 -17.59
N GLU A 194 -12.09 6.32 -18.46
CA GLU A 194 -12.02 5.79 -19.82
C GLU A 194 -11.11 6.63 -20.72
N ALA A 195 -11.17 7.96 -20.57
CA ALA A 195 -10.31 8.90 -21.29
C ALA A 195 -8.86 8.97 -20.78
N LEU A 196 -8.56 8.29 -19.65
CA LEU A 196 -7.26 8.33 -19.03
C LEU A 196 -6.21 7.59 -19.87
N SER A 197 -5.22 8.34 -20.37
CA SER A 197 -4.05 7.81 -21.09
C SER A 197 -2.86 7.61 -20.13
N PRO A 198 -1.98 6.62 -20.40
CA PRO A 198 -0.77 6.43 -19.61
C PRO A 198 0.16 7.64 -19.71
N VAL A 199 0.87 7.92 -18.62
CA VAL A 199 1.88 8.98 -18.51
C VAL A 199 3.26 8.45 -18.11
N ALA A 200 3.34 7.15 -17.83
CA ALA A 200 4.54 6.40 -17.55
C ALA A 200 4.33 4.95 -17.99
N ASP A 201 5.42 4.22 -18.17
CA ASP A 201 5.43 2.77 -18.36
C ASP A 201 5.85 2.02 -17.09
N SER A 202 5.41 0.77 -16.99
CA SER A 202 5.75 -0.12 -15.88
C SER A 202 7.27 -0.32 -15.70
N SER A 203 8.05 -0.27 -16.78
CA SER A 203 9.52 -0.32 -16.74
C SER A 203 10.14 0.93 -16.10
N GLU A 204 9.53 2.11 -16.26
CA GLU A 204 9.96 3.34 -15.60
C GLU A 204 9.73 3.26 -14.10
N ILE A 205 8.62 2.64 -13.67
CA ILE A 205 8.37 2.38 -12.24
C ILE A 205 9.47 1.49 -11.64
N ILE A 206 9.88 0.43 -12.33
CA ILE A 206 10.99 -0.43 -11.88
C ILE A 206 12.30 0.37 -11.77
N THR A 207 12.53 1.30 -12.68
CA THR A 207 13.70 2.20 -12.62
C THR A 207 13.63 3.10 -11.38
N ILE A 208 12.49 3.74 -11.13
CA ILE A 208 12.24 4.58 -9.96
C ILE A 208 12.43 3.79 -8.66
N GLN A 209 11.92 2.55 -8.59
CA GLN A 209 12.10 1.66 -7.43
C GLN A 209 13.59 1.42 -7.09
N ASN A 210 14.48 1.42 -8.08
CA ASN A 210 15.91 1.27 -7.85
C ASN A 210 16.58 2.59 -7.46
N GLU A 211 16.16 3.71 -8.05
CA GLU A 211 16.70 5.04 -7.71
C GLU A 211 16.34 5.47 -6.29
N VAL A 212 15.11 5.20 -5.83
CA VAL A 212 14.65 5.51 -4.47
C VAL A 212 15.54 4.88 -3.40
N LYS A 213 16.09 3.68 -3.64
CA LYS A 213 16.97 2.98 -2.69
C LYS A 213 18.26 3.75 -2.41
N ASN A 214 18.69 4.61 -3.34
CA ASN A 214 19.93 5.38 -3.27
C ASN A 214 19.77 6.74 -2.58
N VAL A 215 18.55 7.10 -2.15
CA VAL A 215 18.33 8.32 -1.37
C VAL A 215 19.08 8.23 -0.04
N HIS A 216 19.85 9.25 0.28
CA HIS A 216 20.67 9.28 1.49
C HIS A 216 19.80 9.37 2.75
N VAL A 217 20.16 8.59 3.77
CA VAL A 217 19.53 8.64 5.09
C VAL A 217 20.63 8.73 6.13
N ASP A 218 20.67 9.85 6.85
CA ASP A 218 21.69 10.08 7.86
C ASP A 218 21.53 9.14 9.06
N ARG A 219 22.63 8.89 9.78
CA ARG A 219 22.62 8.04 10.98
C ARG A 219 21.70 8.57 12.07
N SER A 220 21.58 9.88 12.23
CA SER A 220 20.65 10.51 13.19
C SER A 220 19.18 10.23 12.84
N ILE A 221 18.84 10.17 11.54
CA ILE A 221 17.51 9.76 11.08
C ILE A 221 17.25 8.29 11.38
N ASN A 222 18.26 7.41 11.21
CA ASN A 222 18.13 6.01 11.57
C ASN A 222 17.86 5.83 13.08
N ALA A 223 18.58 6.57 13.93
CA ALA A 223 18.33 6.59 15.36
C ALA A 223 16.91 7.07 15.67
N TYR A 224 16.47 8.17 15.03
CA TYR A 224 15.12 8.71 15.21
C TYR A 224 14.01 7.70 14.84
N ILE A 225 14.16 6.95 13.74
CA ILE A 225 13.24 5.86 13.36
C ILE A 225 13.20 4.76 14.44
N VAL A 226 14.37 4.38 14.96
CA VAL A 226 14.48 3.34 16.01
C VAL A 226 13.82 3.81 17.30
N ASP A 227 14.03 5.06 17.69
CA ASP A 227 13.43 5.66 18.88
C ASP A 227 11.91 5.68 18.78
N ILE A 228 11.34 6.14 17.65
CA ILE A 228 9.90 6.11 17.39
C ILE A 228 9.34 4.69 17.56
N VAL A 229 9.94 3.72 16.89
CA VAL A 229 9.45 2.34 16.93
C VAL A 229 9.63 1.73 18.33
N ASN A 230 10.72 2.04 19.03
CA ASN A 230 10.94 1.59 20.40
C ASN A 230 9.91 2.17 21.38
N GLU A 231 9.52 3.44 21.22
CA GLU A 231 8.46 4.04 22.04
C GLU A 231 7.12 3.34 21.83
N THR A 232 6.80 2.87 20.62
CA THR A 232 5.59 2.05 20.43
C THR A 232 5.60 0.75 21.23
N ARG A 233 6.78 0.20 21.56
CA ARG A 233 6.92 -1.05 22.35
C ARG A 233 6.86 -0.80 23.86
N LYS A 234 7.16 0.44 24.29
CA LYS A 234 7.15 0.86 25.70
C LYS A 234 5.86 1.56 26.12
N HIS A 235 5.06 2.02 25.16
CA HIS A 235 3.85 2.78 25.43
C HIS A 235 2.83 1.99 26.25
N HIS A 236 2.34 2.59 27.34
CA HIS A 236 1.48 1.93 28.32
C HIS A 236 0.14 1.42 27.76
N ASP A 237 -0.41 2.07 26.73
CA ASP A 237 -1.66 1.66 26.06
C ASP A 237 -1.48 0.61 24.96
N ILE A 238 -0.24 0.28 24.61
CA ILE A 238 0.07 -0.69 23.56
C ILE A 238 0.35 -2.06 24.20
N LYS A 239 -0.35 -3.09 23.71
CA LYS A 239 -0.12 -4.50 24.06
C LYS A 239 1.05 -5.08 23.26
N LEU A 240 1.13 -4.74 21.97
CA LEU A 240 2.22 -5.13 21.08
C LEU A 240 2.59 -3.96 20.17
N GLY A 241 3.83 -3.49 20.30
CA GLY A 241 4.38 -2.41 19.48
C GLY A 241 4.88 -2.89 18.12
N SER A 242 5.37 -1.95 17.31
CA SER A 242 5.78 -2.26 15.94
C SER A 242 7.07 -3.10 15.88
N SER A 243 7.10 -4.05 14.94
CA SER A 243 8.23 -4.96 14.71
C SER A 243 9.42 -4.23 14.01
N PRO A 244 10.61 -4.86 13.88
CA PRO A 244 11.68 -4.32 13.03
C PRO A 244 11.26 -4.09 11.56
N ARG A 245 10.24 -4.82 11.05
CA ARG A 245 9.66 -4.56 9.73
C ARG A 245 9.04 -3.15 9.66
N GLY A 246 8.48 -2.64 10.76
CA GLY A 246 8.00 -1.26 10.87
C GLY A 246 9.12 -0.24 10.69
N SER A 247 10.26 -0.42 11.37
CA SER A 247 11.43 0.46 11.21
C SER A 247 11.94 0.48 9.76
N LEU A 248 12.08 -0.69 9.14
CA LEU A 248 12.53 -0.81 7.75
C LEU A 248 11.52 -0.18 6.77
N SER A 249 10.22 -0.39 7.01
CA SER A 249 9.16 0.20 6.16
C SER A 249 9.16 1.72 6.27
N LEU A 250 9.35 2.27 7.47
CA LEU A 250 9.41 3.71 7.71
C LEU A 250 10.62 4.34 7.01
N PHE A 251 11.78 3.68 7.09
CA PHE A 251 12.99 4.06 6.37
C PHE A 251 12.75 4.13 4.85
N ARG A 252 12.18 3.07 4.26
CA ARG A 252 11.92 3.02 2.81
C ARG A 252 10.87 4.04 2.36
N ALA A 253 9.79 4.18 3.14
CA ALA A 253 8.74 5.16 2.86
C ALA A 253 9.29 6.59 2.87
N ALA A 254 10.16 6.91 3.82
CA ALA A 254 10.79 8.22 3.89
C ALA A 254 11.76 8.49 2.73
N GLN A 255 12.55 7.50 2.31
CA GLN A 255 13.36 7.61 1.08
C GLN A 255 12.48 7.93 -0.14
N ALA A 256 11.38 7.18 -0.32
CA ALA A 256 10.45 7.40 -1.42
C ALA A 256 9.77 8.78 -1.35
N TRP A 257 9.39 9.24 -0.15
CA TRP A 257 8.78 10.54 0.05
C TRP A 257 9.76 11.69 -0.24
N ALA A 258 11.01 11.58 0.21
CA ALA A 258 12.07 12.54 -0.12
C ALA A 258 12.32 12.60 -1.64
N PHE A 259 12.38 11.43 -2.30
CA PHE A 259 12.55 11.34 -3.75
C PHE A 259 11.40 11.99 -4.52
N TYR A 260 10.16 11.69 -4.13
CA TYR A 260 8.96 12.35 -4.67
C TYR A 260 9.00 13.87 -4.47
N SER A 261 9.50 14.31 -3.31
CA SER A 261 9.70 15.74 -3.01
C SER A 261 10.83 16.39 -3.82
N GLY A 262 11.58 15.61 -4.61
CA GLY A 262 12.69 16.10 -5.43
C GLY A 262 14.02 16.20 -4.69
N ARG A 263 14.15 15.53 -3.53
CA ARG A 263 15.36 15.52 -2.70
C ARG A 263 16.08 14.17 -2.78
N ASN A 264 17.41 14.21 -2.65
CA ASN A 264 18.27 13.03 -2.56
C ASN A 264 18.64 12.64 -1.12
N TYR A 265 18.02 13.27 -0.11
CA TYR A 265 18.22 12.99 1.30
C TYR A 265 16.91 13.09 2.08
N VAL A 266 16.82 12.31 3.16
CA VAL A 266 15.65 12.26 4.05
C VAL A 266 15.72 13.35 5.13
N LEU A 267 14.59 14.02 5.37
CA LEU A 267 14.35 14.96 6.46
C LEU A 267 13.54 14.29 7.59
N PRO A 268 13.63 14.78 8.83
CA PRO A 268 12.78 14.28 9.93
C PRO A 268 11.28 14.39 9.63
N ASP A 269 10.86 15.42 8.89
CA ASP A 269 9.44 15.59 8.53
C ASP A 269 8.94 14.51 7.56
N ASP A 270 9.83 13.91 6.76
CA ASP A 270 9.48 12.75 5.91
C ASP A 270 9.15 11.54 6.77
N ILE A 271 9.90 11.36 7.88
CA ILE A 271 9.62 10.32 8.86
C ILE A 271 8.25 10.56 9.49
N LYS A 272 8.02 11.75 10.04
CA LYS A 272 6.75 12.12 10.69
C LYS A 272 5.56 11.88 9.78
N LYS A 273 5.65 12.30 8.51
CA LYS A 273 4.60 12.13 7.51
C LYS A 273 4.26 10.66 7.27
N MET A 274 5.24 9.76 7.38
CA MET A 274 5.09 8.33 7.12
C MET A 274 4.75 7.51 8.38
N VAL A 275 4.90 8.04 9.60
CA VAL A 275 4.68 7.27 10.84
C VAL A 275 3.28 6.65 10.91
N ILE A 276 2.22 7.42 10.71
CA ILE A 276 0.85 6.89 10.86
C ILE A 276 0.51 5.87 9.76
N PRO A 277 0.72 6.17 8.46
CA PRO A 277 0.44 5.20 7.39
C PRO A 277 1.23 3.90 7.52
N ILE A 278 2.45 3.97 8.08
CA ILE A 278 3.33 2.81 8.20
C ILE A 278 3.08 2.04 9.52
N LEU A 279 2.89 2.70 10.65
CA LEU A 279 2.89 2.02 11.94
C LEU A 279 1.48 1.73 12.49
N SER A 280 0.44 2.46 12.07
CA SER A 280 -0.89 2.36 12.70
C SER A 280 -1.50 0.95 12.69
N HIS A 281 -1.31 0.18 11.62
CA HIS A 281 -1.81 -1.20 11.50
C HIS A 281 -0.88 -2.25 12.13
N ARG A 282 0.28 -1.83 12.65
CA ARG A 282 1.28 -2.68 13.30
C ARG A 282 1.21 -2.62 14.82
N LEU A 283 0.23 -1.91 15.37
CA LEU A 283 0.04 -1.74 16.81
C LEU A 283 -1.18 -2.51 17.29
N ILE A 284 -1.00 -3.31 18.34
CA ILE A 284 -2.11 -3.93 19.07
C ILE A 284 -2.36 -3.11 20.33
N LEU A 285 -3.49 -2.44 20.40
CA LEU A 285 -3.88 -1.69 21.60
C LEU A 285 -4.42 -2.62 22.68
N LYS A 286 -4.18 -2.26 23.94
CA LYS A 286 -4.82 -2.92 25.10
C LYS A 286 -6.33 -2.67 25.10
N GLN A 287 -7.09 -3.54 25.77
CA GLN A 287 -8.56 -3.44 25.78
C GLN A 287 -9.02 -2.14 26.47
N GLU A 288 -8.35 -1.72 27.53
CA GLU A 288 -8.64 -0.50 28.28
C GLU A 288 -8.49 0.75 27.42
N ALA A 289 -7.47 0.78 26.54
CA ALA A 289 -7.27 1.87 25.59
C ALA A 289 -8.40 1.92 24.55
N LYS A 290 -8.80 0.75 24.00
CA LYS A 290 -9.91 0.64 23.05
C LYS A 290 -11.24 1.09 23.66
N LEU A 291 -11.51 0.71 24.91
CA LEU A 291 -12.72 1.11 25.63
C LEU A 291 -12.79 2.62 25.89
N ARG A 292 -11.63 3.28 26.03
CA ARG A 292 -11.52 4.74 26.12
C ARG A 292 -11.61 5.45 24.76
N GLY A 293 -11.76 4.69 23.67
CA GLY A 293 -11.83 5.24 22.31
C GLY A 293 -10.47 5.70 21.75
N ILE A 294 -9.35 5.36 22.42
CA ILE A 294 -8.02 5.76 21.97
C ILE A 294 -7.64 4.99 20.71
N THR A 295 -7.17 5.71 19.69
CA THR A 295 -6.74 5.14 18.42
C THR A 295 -5.22 5.00 18.32
N ALA A 296 -4.77 4.10 17.44
CA ALA A 296 -3.34 3.93 17.17
C ALA A 296 -2.71 5.22 16.57
N ALA A 297 -3.48 5.99 15.80
CA ALA A 297 -3.04 7.26 15.24
C ALA A 297 -2.76 8.30 16.34
N GLU A 298 -3.69 8.47 17.30
CA GLU A 298 -3.51 9.39 18.43
C GLU A 298 -2.30 9.04 19.30
N ILE A 299 -2.06 7.75 19.54
CA ILE A 299 -0.88 7.30 20.29
C ILE A 299 0.41 7.62 19.50
N LEU A 300 0.42 7.38 18.18
CA LEU A 300 1.57 7.68 17.34
C LEU A 300 1.85 9.20 17.29
N ASP A 301 0.83 10.04 17.21
CA ASP A 301 0.96 11.49 17.28
C ASP A 301 1.54 11.94 18.64
N SER A 302 1.08 11.33 19.74
CA SER A 302 1.63 11.58 21.07
C SER A 302 3.11 11.21 21.15
N ILE A 303 3.50 10.05 20.59
CA ILE A 303 4.90 9.63 20.52
C ILE A 303 5.73 10.64 19.72
N LEU A 304 5.25 11.07 18.55
CA LEU A 304 5.94 12.03 17.69
C LEU A 304 6.19 13.38 18.37
N ASN A 305 5.27 13.83 19.22
CA ASN A 305 5.38 15.08 19.96
C ASN A 305 6.38 15.01 21.14
N ASN A 306 6.66 13.81 21.65
CA ASN A 306 7.54 13.61 22.81
C ASN A 306 8.98 13.24 22.45
N ILE A 307 9.23 12.72 21.25
CA ILE A 307 10.57 12.33 20.81
C ILE A 307 11.32 13.54 20.26
N ASN A 308 12.56 13.72 20.71
CA ASN A 308 13.46 14.75 20.20
C ASN A 308 13.73 14.57 18.70
N VAL A 309 13.50 15.63 17.94
CA VAL A 309 13.83 15.66 16.51
C VAL A 309 15.34 15.86 16.36
N PRO A 310 16.05 15.03 15.58
CA PRO A 310 17.49 15.18 15.41
C PRO A 310 17.82 16.46 14.62
N MET A 311 18.95 17.10 14.98
CA MET A 311 19.60 18.05 14.08
C MET A 311 20.43 17.26 13.07
N VAL A 312 20.17 17.48 11.79
CA VAL A 312 20.88 16.81 10.71
C VAL A 312 21.69 17.84 9.94
N ASP A 313 22.99 17.61 9.83
CA ASP A 313 23.89 18.50 9.11
C ASP A 313 23.96 18.07 7.64
N TYR A 314 23.29 18.81 6.76
CA TYR A 314 23.13 18.45 5.34
C TYR A 314 24.23 19.04 4.43
N ASP A 315 25.17 19.79 4.98
CA ASP A 315 26.24 20.42 4.18
C ASP A 315 27.26 19.42 3.63
N VAL A 316 27.22 18.16 4.07
CA VAL A 316 28.09 17.06 3.59
C VAL A 316 27.48 16.29 2.41
N ALA A 317 26.21 16.52 2.05
CA ALA A 317 25.46 15.71 1.08
C ALA A 317 25.16 16.40 -0.27
N LYS A 318 25.75 17.59 -0.52
CA LYS A 318 25.65 18.33 -1.78
C LYS A 318 26.78 18.01 -2.75
#